data_AF-A0ABC8T950-F1
#
_entry.id   AF-A0ABC8T950-F1
#
_cell.length_a   1.000
_cell.length_b   1.000
_cell.length_c   1.000
_cell.angle_alpha   90.00
_cell.angle_beta   90.00
_cell.angle_gamma   90.00
#
_symmetry.space_group_name_H-M   'P 1'
#
loop_
_entity.id
_entity.type
_entity.pdbx_description
1 polymer ?
#
loop_
_entity_poly.entity_id
_entity_poly.type
_entity_poly.pdbx_seq_one_letter_code
_entity_poly.pdbx_strand_id
1 'polypeptide(L)'
;MSIPKEPEQVMKRRDGSVLGKKTILKSDHFPGCQNKRLSPQIDGAPNYRQADSMHVHGVAIPTIDGIQNVLDHIGAQNDGKQTLVLWINLREEPVVYINGRPFVLRDVERPFSNLEHTGINRARVEQMENRLKEDILLEAARYGNKILVTDELPDGQMVDQWEPVTHDSVKTPLEVYEELQKKRYLVDYERVPVTDEKSPKEQDFDILVSWLIV
;
A
#
# COMPACT_ATOMS: atom_id res chain seq x y z
N MET A 1 -29.98 14.39 -3.85
CA MET A 1 -29.24 13.18 -3.41
C MET A 1 -29.11 12.29 -4.64
N SER A 2 -27.90 12.06 -5.16
CA SER A 2 -27.73 11.18 -6.32
C SER A 2 -27.94 9.73 -5.87
N ILE A 3 -28.82 9.02 -6.57
CA ILE A 3 -29.04 7.58 -6.42
C ILE A 3 -27.67 6.88 -6.54
N PRO A 4 -27.30 5.95 -5.63
CA PRO A 4 -26.11 5.13 -5.82
C PRO A 4 -26.25 4.41 -7.14
N LYS A 5 -25.39 4.73 -8.12
CA LYS A 5 -25.34 3.94 -9.35
C LYS A 5 -24.88 2.54 -8.98
N GLU A 6 -25.44 1.54 -9.65
CA GLU A 6 -24.95 0.16 -9.61
C GLU A 6 -23.41 0.16 -9.69
N PRO A 7 -22.69 -0.55 -8.79
CA PRO A 7 -21.23 -0.62 -8.77
C PRO A 7 -20.59 -0.79 -10.15
N GLU A 8 -21.16 -1.67 -10.98
CA GLU A 8 -20.72 -1.87 -12.36
C GLU A 8 -20.73 -0.60 -13.22
N GLN A 9 -21.74 0.25 -13.05
CA GLN A 9 -21.85 1.49 -13.82
C GLN A 9 -20.79 2.50 -13.41
N VAL A 10 -20.36 2.49 -12.15
CA VAL A 10 -19.26 3.33 -11.67
C VAL A 10 -17.97 2.85 -12.32
N MET A 11 -17.65 1.56 -12.22
CA MET A 11 -16.45 0.95 -12.79
C MET A 11 -16.35 1.13 -14.32
N LYS A 12 -17.48 1.07 -15.03
CA LYS A 12 -17.55 1.32 -16.49
C LYS A 12 -17.33 2.80 -16.87
N ARG A 13 -17.58 3.73 -15.94
CA ARG A 13 -17.52 5.18 -16.16
C ARG A 13 -16.26 5.84 -15.60
N ARG A 14 -15.44 5.11 -14.84
CA ARG A 14 -14.13 5.57 -14.38
C ARG A 14 -13.32 6.18 -15.52
N ASP A 15 -12.79 7.36 -15.29
CA ASP A 15 -12.10 8.19 -16.28
C ASP A 15 -10.81 8.81 -15.73
N GLY A 16 -10.34 8.33 -14.57
CA GLY A 16 -9.06 8.71 -14.00
C GLY A 16 -7.90 8.29 -14.87
N SER A 17 -6.76 8.97 -14.70
CA SER A 17 -5.54 8.69 -15.46
C SER A 17 -4.88 7.36 -15.07
N VAL A 18 -5.11 6.92 -13.82
CA VAL A 18 -4.70 5.62 -13.26
C VAL A 18 -5.95 4.84 -12.84
N LEU A 19 -6.91 5.46 -12.15
CA LEU A 19 -8.20 4.86 -11.81
C LEU A 19 -9.14 4.88 -13.03
N GLY A 20 -8.83 4.05 -14.03
CA GLY A 20 -9.49 4.03 -15.33
C GLY A 20 -10.68 3.08 -15.42
N LYS A 21 -11.30 3.03 -16.61
CA LYS A 21 -12.40 2.10 -16.93
C LYS A 21 -12.00 0.65 -16.64
N LYS A 22 -12.97 -0.16 -16.22
CA LYS A 22 -12.79 -1.59 -15.93
C LYS A 22 -11.77 -1.89 -14.81
N THR A 23 -11.44 -0.89 -13.98
CA THR A 23 -10.58 -1.11 -12.82
C THR A 23 -11.39 -1.06 -11.53
N ILE A 24 -10.91 -1.77 -10.51
CA ILE A 24 -11.41 -1.75 -9.14
C ILE A 24 -10.30 -1.30 -8.17
N LEU A 25 -10.69 -0.73 -7.03
CA LEU A 25 -9.78 -0.49 -5.90
C LEU A 25 -9.96 -1.64 -4.92
N LYS A 26 -9.11 -2.66 -5.02
CA LYS A 26 -9.21 -3.85 -4.17
C LYS A 26 -8.47 -3.62 -2.87
N SER A 27 -9.06 -4.03 -1.74
CA SER A 27 -8.33 -4.10 -0.47
C SER A 27 -7.17 -5.08 -0.62
N ASP A 28 -5.99 -4.55 -0.38
CA ASP A 28 -4.74 -5.32 -0.47
C ASP A 28 -4.51 -6.13 0.82
N HIS A 29 -5.11 -5.68 1.92
CA HIS A 29 -5.20 -6.43 3.16
C HIS A 29 -6.48 -7.28 3.14
N PHE A 30 -6.34 -8.58 2.88
CA PHE A 30 -7.47 -9.51 2.69
C PHE A 30 -7.44 -10.70 3.65
N PRO A 31 -8.58 -11.38 3.89
CA PRO A 31 -8.63 -12.60 4.69
C PRO A 31 -7.70 -13.68 4.12
N GLY A 32 -6.69 -14.08 4.89
CA GLY A 32 -5.70 -15.07 4.45
C GLY A 32 -4.35 -14.50 4.03
N CYS A 33 -4.20 -13.16 3.98
CA CYS A 33 -2.88 -12.54 3.79
C CYS A 33 -1.90 -12.81 4.94
N GLN A 34 -2.38 -13.31 6.09
CA GLN A 34 -1.58 -13.60 7.27
C GLN A 34 -1.35 -15.11 7.49
N ASN A 35 -0.09 -15.51 7.53
CA ASN A 35 0.35 -16.81 8.01
C ASN A 35 0.39 -16.81 9.55
N LYS A 36 -0.65 -17.39 10.16
CA LYS A 36 -0.83 -17.46 11.62
C LYS A 36 0.24 -18.26 12.37
N ARG A 37 1.13 -18.96 11.66
CA ARG A 37 2.26 -19.72 12.26
C ARG A 37 3.49 -18.86 12.53
N LEU A 38 3.55 -17.65 11.98
CA LEU A 38 4.65 -16.72 12.22
C LEU A 38 4.45 -16.02 13.57
N SER A 39 5.54 -15.88 14.32
CA SER A 39 5.61 -15.12 15.55
C SER A 39 6.81 -14.16 15.52
N PRO A 40 6.70 -12.96 16.11
CA PRO A 40 5.50 -12.41 16.75
C PRO A 40 4.43 -11.99 15.73
N GLN A 41 3.18 -11.90 16.19
CA GLN A 41 2.09 -11.30 15.42
C GLN A 41 1.98 -9.82 15.80
N ILE A 42 2.07 -8.94 14.82
CA ILE A 42 1.91 -7.50 15.01
C ILE A 42 0.60 -7.08 14.33
N ASP A 43 -0.26 -6.40 15.08
CA ASP A 43 -1.57 -5.99 14.59
C ASP A 43 -1.44 -5.04 13.39
N GLY A 44 -2.26 -5.26 12.36
CA GLY A 44 -2.17 -4.53 11.10
C GLY A 44 -0.92 -4.81 10.25
N ALA A 45 -0.01 -5.70 10.67
CA ALA A 45 1.26 -6.00 9.99
C ALA A 45 1.42 -7.50 9.66
N PRO A 46 0.71 -8.00 8.63
CA PRO A 46 0.74 -9.40 8.25
C PRO A 46 2.14 -9.93 7.97
N ASN A 47 2.37 -11.20 8.28
CA ASN A 47 3.61 -11.93 8.00
C ASN A 47 4.90 -11.26 8.50
N TYR A 48 4.80 -10.43 9.54
CA TYR A 48 5.97 -9.89 10.22
C TYR A 48 6.93 -11.02 10.63
N ARG A 49 8.21 -10.80 10.37
CA ARG A 49 9.31 -11.71 10.73
C ARG A 49 10.63 -10.95 10.81
N GLN A 50 11.55 -11.48 11.60
CA GLN A 50 12.93 -11.02 11.69
C GLN A 50 13.85 -12.16 11.22
N ALA A 51 14.90 -11.81 10.47
CA ALA A 51 15.91 -12.77 10.05
C ALA A 51 16.88 -13.05 11.20
N ASP A 52 16.75 -14.23 11.82
CA ASP A 52 17.61 -14.74 12.91
C ASP A 52 18.08 -13.64 13.89
N SER A 53 19.39 -13.46 14.04
CA SER A 53 20.00 -12.43 14.90
C SER A 53 20.32 -11.12 14.17
N MET A 54 19.86 -10.95 12.93
CA MET A 54 20.10 -9.75 12.12
C MET A 54 19.03 -8.69 12.36
N HIS A 55 19.39 -7.41 12.16
CA HIS A 55 18.46 -6.28 12.15
C HIS A 55 17.74 -6.15 10.80
N VAL A 56 17.29 -7.29 10.26
CA VAL A 56 16.57 -7.38 8.99
C VAL A 56 15.19 -7.91 9.28
N HIS A 57 14.19 -7.12 8.94
CA HIS A 57 12.79 -7.39 9.23
C HIS A 57 12.00 -7.44 7.91
N GLY A 58 10.97 -8.26 7.86
CA GLY A 58 10.06 -8.36 6.72
C GLY A 58 8.62 -8.34 7.18
N VAL A 59 7.75 -7.70 6.41
CA VAL A 59 6.31 -7.58 6.66
C VAL A 59 5.58 -7.58 5.32
N ALA A 60 4.34 -8.06 5.29
CA ALA A 60 3.49 -8.06 4.11
C ALA A 60 2.33 -7.07 4.29
N ILE A 61 2.18 -6.13 3.36
CA ILE A 61 0.95 -5.34 3.16
C ILE A 61 0.38 -4.74 4.47
N PRO A 62 1.19 -3.96 5.22
CA PRO A 62 0.73 -3.43 6.49
C PRO A 62 -0.31 -2.32 6.28
N THR A 63 -1.20 -2.14 7.27
CA THR A 63 -1.98 -0.90 7.43
C THR A 63 -1.07 0.22 7.94
N ILE A 64 -1.54 1.47 7.93
CA ILE A 64 -0.80 2.60 8.52
C ILE A 64 -0.50 2.34 10.01
N ASP A 65 -1.49 1.82 10.75
CA ASP A 65 -1.31 1.45 12.16
C ASP A 65 -0.37 0.25 12.30
N GLY A 66 -0.40 -0.69 11.36
CA GLY A 66 0.56 -1.80 11.30
C GLY A 66 1.99 -1.33 11.10
N ILE A 67 2.22 -0.33 10.26
CA ILE A 67 3.54 0.29 10.10
C ILE A 67 4.01 0.90 11.43
N GLN A 68 3.13 1.66 12.11
CA GLN A 68 3.44 2.23 13.43
C GLN A 68 3.78 1.14 14.45
N ASN A 69 2.96 0.10 14.55
CA ASN A 69 3.16 -1.01 15.47
C ASN A 69 4.49 -1.75 15.21
N VAL A 70 4.91 -1.90 13.94
CA VAL A 70 6.21 -2.47 13.59
C VAL A 70 7.35 -1.56 14.06
N LEU A 71 7.25 -0.26 13.82
CA LEU A 71 8.26 0.72 14.25
C LEU A 71 8.37 0.78 15.78
N ASP A 72 7.26 0.74 16.50
CA ASP A 72 7.22 0.67 17.97
C ASP A 72 7.88 -0.61 18.49
N HIS A 73 7.56 -1.75 17.86
CA HIS A 73 8.12 -3.05 18.20
C HIS A 73 9.65 -3.08 18.02
N ILE A 74 10.18 -2.45 16.96
CA ILE A 74 11.62 -2.32 16.68
C ILE A 74 12.28 -1.25 17.58
N GLY A 75 11.49 -0.36 18.19
CA GLY A 75 11.98 0.72 19.04
C GLY A 75 12.51 1.93 18.26
N ALA A 76 11.86 2.26 17.14
CA ALA A 76 12.22 3.39 16.29
C ALA A 76 11.61 4.74 16.75
N GLN A 77 10.81 4.76 17.82
CA GLN A 77 10.29 5.99 18.38
C GLN A 77 11.41 6.77 19.09
N ASN A 78 11.53 8.07 18.79
CA ASN A 78 12.56 8.94 19.36
C ASN A 78 12.18 9.42 20.77
N ASP A 79 12.08 8.48 21.72
CA ASP A 79 11.74 8.69 23.14
C ASP A 79 12.83 8.19 24.11
N GLY A 80 14.00 7.82 23.59
CA GLY A 80 15.15 7.32 24.37
C GLY A 80 15.84 6.11 23.73
N LYS A 81 15.16 5.42 22.81
CA LYS A 81 15.78 4.43 21.90
C LYS A 81 16.18 5.11 20.58
N GLN A 82 17.29 4.65 19.98
CA GLN A 82 17.92 5.26 18.80
C GLN A 82 17.94 4.33 17.59
N THR A 83 16.96 3.44 17.44
CA THR A 83 16.94 2.54 16.28
C THR A 83 16.48 3.30 15.05
N LEU A 84 17.41 3.64 14.16
CA LEU A 84 17.09 4.12 12.82
C LEU A 84 16.61 2.95 11.96
N VAL A 85 15.43 3.08 11.36
CA VAL A 85 14.84 2.06 10.47
C VAL A 85 14.86 2.57 9.04
N LEU A 86 15.43 1.80 8.13
CA LEU A 86 15.22 1.99 6.71
C LEU A 86 14.08 1.09 6.24
N TRP A 87 12.95 1.69 5.86
CA TRP A 87 11.82 0.97 5.31
C TRP A 87 11.92 0.90 3.79
N ILE A 88 12.22 -0.29 3.27
CA ILE A 88 12.33 -0.53 1.84
C ILE A 88 11.06 -1.20 1.32
N ASN A 89 10.33 -0.50 0.45
CA ASN A 89 9.18 -1.06 -0.26
C ASN A 89 9.64 -1.58 -1.64
N LEU A 90 9.50 -2.89 -1.85
CA LEU A 90 9.94 -3.55 -3.08
C LEU A 90 8.88 -3.62 -4.19
N ARG A 91 7.69 -3.05 -3.97
CA ARG A 91 6.55 -3.27 -4.88
C ARG A 91 6.63 -2.40 -6.12
N GLU A 92 6.54 -3.01 -7.29
CA GLU A 92 6.34 -2.29 -8.56
C GLU A 92 4.90 -1.79 -8.77
N GLU A 93 3.92 -2.41 -8.11
CA GLU A 93 2.52 -2.01 -8.16
C GLU A 93 2.28 -0.74 -7.33
N PRO A 94 1.49 0.23 -7.82
CA PRO A 94 1.09 1.40 -7.04
C PRO A 94 0.16 1.01 -5.90
N VAL A 95 0.42 1.57 -4.71
CA VAL A 95 -0.41 1.37 -3.51
C VAL A 95 -0.96 2.72 -3.06
N VAL A 96 -2.19 2.73 -2.55
CA VAL A 96 -2.78 3.89 -1.88
C VAL A 96 -3.41 3.47 -0.56
N TYR A 97 -3.28 4.29 0.47
CA TYR A 97 -3.96 4.09 1.73
C TYR A 97 -5.27 4.88 1.76
N ILE A 98 -6.37 4.24 2.12
CA ILE A 98 -7.67 4.90 2.36
C ILE A 98 -8.11 4.53 3.77
N ASN A 99 -8.31 5.54 4.63
CA ASN A 99 -8.63 5.37 6.05
C ASN A 99 -7.67 4.40 6.76
N GLY A 100 -6.38 4.47 6.44
CA GLY A 100 -5.34 3.63 7.03
C GLY A 100 -5.18 2.23 6.42
N ARG A 101 -6.10 1.80 5.55
CA ARG A 101 -6.05 0.48 4.89
C ARG A 101 -5.39 0.57 3.51
N PRO A 102 -4.52 -0.39 3.11
CA PRO A 102 -3.89 -0.39 1.79
C PRO A 102 -4.83 -0.93 0.71
N PHE A 103 -4.84 -0.25 -0.43
CA PHE A 103 -5.59 -0.60 -1.64
C PHE A 103 -4.70 -0.61 -2.87
N VAL A 104 -5.06 -1.49 -3.80
CA VAL A 104 -4.38 -1.67 -5.09
C VAL A 104 -5.37 -1.63 -6.24
N LEU A 105 -4.86 -1.32 -7.43
CA LEU A 105 -5.66 -1.27 -8.65
C LEU A 105 -5.71 -2.66 -9.30
N ARG A 106 -6.91 -3.13 -9.66
CA ARG A 106 -7.09 -4.42 -10.35
C ARG A 106 -8.03 -4.33 -11.52
N ASP A 107 -7.87 -5.21 -12.49
CA ASP A 107 -8.84 -5.38 -13.58
C ASP A 107 -10.10 -6.09 -13.03
N VAL A 108 -11.29 -5.58 -13.37
CA VAL A 108 -12.57 -6.14 -12.93
C VAL A 108 -12.80 -7.58 -13.42
N GLU A 109 -12.24 -7.95 -14.58
CA GLU A 109 -12.34 -9.30 -15.15
C GLU A 109 -11.27 -10.24 -14.55
N ARG A 110 -10.20 -9.70 -13.95
CA ARG A 110 -9.09 -10.45 -13.34
C ARG A 110 -8.66 -9.86 -11.99
N PRO A 111 -9.55 -9.83 -10.98
CA PRO A 111 -9.32 -9.08 -9.74
C PRO A 111 -8.21 -9.67 -8.85
N PHE A 112 -7.79 -10.91 -9.11
CA PHE A 112 -6.73 -11.62 -8.38
C PHE A 112 -5.36 -11.51 -9.07
N SER A 113 -5.28 -10.96 -10.27
CA SER A 113 -4.01 -10.84 -11.02
C SER A 113 -3.39 -9.46 -10.79
N ASN A 114 -2.06 -9.41 -10.63
CA ASN A 114 -1.33 -8.15 -10.52
C ASN A 114 -1.35 -7.42 -11.87
N LEU A 115 -1.40 -6.08 -11.84
CA LEU A 115 -1.14 -5.27 -13.02
C LEU A 115 0.37 -5.13 -13.18
N GLU A 116 0.93 -5.79 -14.19
CA GLU A 116 2.38 -5.79 -14.40
C GLU A 116 2.87 -4.49 -15.06
N HIS A 117 3.89 -3.87 -14.45
CA HIS A 117 4.59 -2.70 -14.99
C HIS A 117 6.09 -2.99 -15.08
N THR A 118 6.44 -3.93 -15.95
CA THR A 118 7.78 -4.52 -16.03
C THR A 118 8.88 -3.46 -16.12
N GLY A 119 9.78 -3.44 -15.13
CA GLY A 119 10.93 -2.51 -15.11
C GLY A 119 10.59 -1.05 -14.84
N ILE A 120 9.46 -0.76 -14.21
CA ILE A 120 9.12 0.57 -13.72
C ILE A 120 10.14 1.05 -12.67
N ASN A 121 10.45 2.34 -12.66
CA ASN A 121 11.36 2.93 -11.67
C ASN A 121 10.58 3.65 -10.55
N ARG A 122 11.26 3.96 -9.44
CA ARG A 122 10.69 4.65 -8.27
C ARG A 122 9.83 5.86 -8.64
N ALA A 123 10.42 6.82 -9.35
CA ALA A 123 9.76 8.08 -9.69
C ALA A 123 8.45 7.86 -10.46
N ARG A 124 8.42 6.85 -11.33
CA ARG A 124 7.24 6.52 -12.11
C ARG A 124 6.16 5.85 -11.25
N VAL A 125 6.52 4.93 -10.35
CA VAL A 125 5.54 4.32 -9.43
C VAL A 125 4.94 5.36 -8.49
N GLU A 126 5.78 6.18 -7.85
CA GLU A 126 5.30 7.24 -6.95
C GLU A 126 4.44 8.28 -7.69
N GLN A 127 4.77 8.60 -8.95
CA GLN A 127 3.90 9.44 -9.79
C GLN A 127 2.52 8.79 -10.03
N MET A 128 2.48 7.47 -10.25
CA MET A 128 1.22 6.74 -10.42
C MET A 128 0.41 6.71 -9.12
N GLU A 129 1.06 6.55 -7.96
CA GLU A 129 0.40 6.61 -6.65
C GLU A 129 -0.21 7.99 -6.37
N ASN A 130 0.51 9.07 -6.70
CA ASN A 130 -0.01 10.44 -6.58
C ASN A 130 -1.22 10.67 -7.50
N ARG A 131 -1.14 10.25 -8.76
CA ARG A 131 -2.28 10.35 -9.69
C ARG A 131 -3.46 9.49 -9.27
N LEU A 132 -3.21 8.30 -8.72
CA LEU A 132 -4.26 7.43 -8.19
C LEU A 132 -4.99 8.12 -7.02
N LYS A 133 -4.25 8.74 -6.10
CA LYS A 133 -4.84 9.57 -5.04
C LYS A 133 -5.70 10.70 -5.60
N GLU A 134 -5.21 11.45 -6.60
CA GLU A 134 -5.98 12.52 -7.26
C GLU A 134 -7.26 11.98 -7.92
N ASP A 135 -7.16 10.88 -8.67
CA ASP A 135 -8.31 10.25 -9.34
C ASP A 135 -9.36 9.80 -8.31
N ILE A 136 -8.94 9.23 -7.18
CA ILE A 136 -9.83 8.82 -6.08
C ILE A 136 -10.61 10.02 -5.54
N LEU A 137 -9.92 11.13 -5.26
CA LEU A 137 -10.55 12.34 -4.71
C LEU A 137 -11.53 12.97 -5.71
N LEU A 138 -11.16 13.00 -7.01
CA LEU A 138 -12.01 13.51 -8.08
C LEU A 138 -13.23 12.60 -8.36
N GLU A 139 -13.07 11.28 -8.32
CA GLU A 139 -14.20 10.34 -8.37
C GLU A 139 -15.11 10.53 -7.15
N ALA A 140 -14.54 10.57 -5.95
CA ALA A 140 -15.31 10.68 -4.72
C ALA A 140 -16.14 11.96 -4.63
N ALA A 141 -15.60 13.10 -5.09
CA ALA A 141 -16.34 14.36 -5.17
C ALA A 141 -17.63 14.24 -6.01
N ARG A 142 -17.65 13.36 -7.01
CA ARG A 142 -18.84 13.09 -7.85
C ARG A 142 -19.88 12.19 -7.17
N TYR A 143 -19.48 11.49 -6.11
CA TYR A 143 -20.31 10.51 -5.38
C TYR A 143 -20.50 10.86 -3.91
N GLY A 144 -20.45 12.16 -3.57
CA GLY A 144 -20.73 12.63 -2.21
C GLY A 144 -19.63 12.28 -1.21
N ASN A 145 -18.37 12.45 -1.62
CA ASN A 145 -17.17 12.14 -0.84
C ASN A 145 -17.07 10.65 -0.47
N LYS A 146 -17.47 9.78 -1.39
CA LYS A 146 -17.32 8.33 -1.25
C LYS A 146 -16.70 7.74 -2.49
N ILE A 147 -15.79 6.79 -2.30
CA ILE A 147 -15.16 6.02 -3.36
C ILE A 147 -15.63 4.57 -3.31
N LEU A 148 -15.81 3.94 -4.46
CA LEU A 148 -16.15 2.53 -4.54
C LEU A 148 -14.88 1.68 -4.42
N VAL A 149 -14.81 0.84 -3.38
CA VAL A 149 -13.74 -0.12 -3.14
C VAL A 149 -14.30 -1.53 -3.14
N THR A 150 -13.44 -2.52 -3.34
CA THR A 150 -13.80 -3.94 -3.38
C THR A 150 -13.01 -4.70 -2.32
N ASP A 151 -13.71 -5.42 -1.47
CA ASP A 151 -13.12 -6.31 -0.47
C ASP A 151 -13.27 -7.77 -0.89
N GLU A 152 -12.32 -8.59 -0.43
CA GLU A 152 -12.38 -10.04 -0.60
C GLU A 152 -12.83 -10.67 0.72
N LEU A 153 -13.86 -11.51 0.66
CA LEU A 153 -14.34 -12.30 1.78
C LEU A 153 -13.53 -13.61 1.94
N PRO A 154 -13.57 -14.27 3.11
CA PRO A 154 -12.82 -15.52 3.33
C PRO A 154 -13.14 -16.68 2.37
N ASP A 155 -14.29 -16.64 1.70
CA ASP A 155 -14.71 -17.59 0.67
C ASP A 155 -14.25 -17.19 -0.76
N GLY A 156 -13.50 -16.10 -0.88
CA GLY A 156 -13.02 -15.54 -2.14
C GLY A 156 -14.03 -14.65 -2.87
N GLN A 157 -15.22 -14.40 -2.29
CA GLN A 157 -16.21 -13.52 -2.90
C GLN A 157 -15.73 -12.05 -2.85
N MET A 158 -15.88 -11.34 -3.97
CA MET A 158 -15.63 -9.91 -4.05
C MET A 158 -16.89 -9.13 -3.67
N VAL A 159 -16.75 -8.14 -2.78
CA VAL A 159 -17.85 -7.30 -2.30
C VAL A 159 -17.49 -5.83 -2.47
N ASP A 160 -18.31 -5.11 -3.23
CA ASP A 160 -18.15 -3.68 -3.42
C ASP A 160 -18.80 -2.89 -2.28
N GLN A 161 -18.08 -1.87 -1.80
CA GLN A 161 -18.57 -0.97 -0.77
C GLN A 161 -18.17 0.49 -1.03
N TRP A 162 -19.02 1.39 -0.55
CA TRP A 162 -18.78 2.84 -0.63
C TRP A 162 -18.01 3.30 0.60
N GLU A 163 -16.73 3.60 0.42
CA GLU A 163 -15.84 4.07 1.47
C GLU A 163 -15.85 5.61 1.52
N PRO A 164 -16.14 6.24 2.67
CA PRO A 164 -16.06 7.68 2.81
C PRO A 164 -14.61 8.15 2.73
N VAL A 165 -14.36 9.21 1.97
CA VAL A 165 -13.01 9.77 1.81
C VAL A 165 -13.00 11.28 1.96
N THR A 166 -11.91 11.77 2.53
CA THR A 166 -11.49 13.16 2.57
C THR A 166 -10.09 13.27 1.98
N HIS A 167 -9.60 14.48 1.81
CA HIS A 167 -8.21 14.70 1.38
C HIS A 167 -7.21 14.03 2.34
N ASP A 168 -7.47 14.06 3.64
CA ASP A 168 -6.58 13.54 4.68
C ASP A 168 -6.72 12.03 4.90
N SER A 169 -7.81 11.41 4.42
CA SER A 169 -7.99 9.96 4.54
C SER A 169 -7.29 9.17 3.45
N VAL A 170 -6.88 9.81 2.34
CA VAL A 170 -6.23 9.16 1.19
C VAL A 170 -4.75 9.54 1.17
N LYS A 171 -3.86 8.57 1.27
CA LYS A 171 -2.41 8.80 1.37
C LYS A 171 -1.61 7.90 0.45
N THR A 172 -0.56 8.44 -0.16
CA THR A 172 0.47 7.61 -0.80
C THR A 172 1.40 7.00 0.25
N PRO A 173 2.14 5.92 -0.06
CA PRO A 173 3.13 5.38 0.85
C PRO A 173 4.14 6.44 1.33
N LEU A 174 4.64 7.28 0.43
CA LEU A 174 5.58 8.35 0.77
C LEU A 174 4.99 9.31 1.83
N GLU A 175 3.76 9.77 1.63
CA GLU A 175 3.08 10.65 2.59
C GLU A 175 2.92 10.00 3.98
N VAL A 176 2.66 8.68 4.02
CA VAL A 176 2.57 7.94 5.28
C VAL A 176 3.89 8.01 6.05
N TYR A 177 5.03 7.76 5.41
CA TYR A 177 6.34 7.80 6.08
C TYR A 177 6.76 9.23 6.45
N GLU A 178 6.48 10.23 5.61
CA GLU A 178 6.72 11.63 5.96
C GLU A 178 5.92 12.06 7.20
N GLU A 179 4.69 11.59 7.37
CA GLU A 179 3.91 11.84 8.58
C GLU A 179 4.49 11.12 9.81
N LEU A 180 4.97 9.89 9.66
CA LEU A 180 5.63 9.16 10.74
C LEU A 180 6.90 9.86 11.21
N GLN A 181 7.69 10.38 10.28
CA GLN A 181 8.86 11.21 10.59
C GLN A 181 8.47 12.47 11.38
N LYS A 182 7.38 13.16 10.99
CA LYS A 182 6.84 14.31 11.75
C LYS A 182 6.36 13.91 13.15
N LYS A 183 5.90 12.67 13.34
CA LYS A 183 5.58 12.06 14.64
C LYS A 183 6.81 11.59 15.42
N ARG A 184 8.02 11.90 14.96
CA ARG A 184 9.31 11.57 15.57
C ARG A 184 9.66 10.08 15.55
N TYR A 185 9.17 9.33 14.57
CA TYR A 185 9.74 8.03 14.25
C TYR A 185 11.06 8.22 13.48
N LEU A 186 12.09 7.47 13.88
CA LEU A 186 13.37 7.37 13.19
C LEU A 186 13.24 6.37 12.04
N VAL A 187 12.51 6.77 11.00
CA VAL A 187 12.27 5.93 9.81
C VAL A 187 12.59 6.70 8.53
N ASP A 188 13.45 6.13 7.70
CA ASP A 188 13.64 6.54 6.31
C ASP A 188 12.86 5.62 5.39
N TYR A 189 12.34 6.17 4.29
CA TYR A 189 11.55 5.42 3.33
C TYR A 189 12.23 5.38 1.96
N GLU A 190 12.38 4.17 1.44
CA GLU A 190 12.91 3.92 0.10
C GLU A 190 11.98 3.02 -0.70
N ARG A 191 11.84 3.31 -1.99
CA ARG A 191 11.01 2.54 -2.93
C ARG A 191 11.92 1.96 -4.01
N VAL A 192 12.09 0.64 -4.00
CA VAL A 192 12.91 -0.11 -4.96
C VAL A 192 12.01 -1.11 -5.70
N PRO A 193 11.25 -0.68 -6.73
CA PRO A 193 10.27 -1.53 -7.38
C PRO A 193 10.94 -2.71 -8.10
N VAL A 194 10.76 -3.91 -7.57
CA VAL A 194 11.23 -5.17 -8.16
C VAL A 194 10.07 -5.78 -8.95
N THR A 195 10.37 -6.29 -10.14
CA THR A 195 9.35 -6.95 -10.95
C THR A 195 8.88 -8.25 -10.34
N ASP A 196 7.57 -8.38 -10.23
CA ASP A 196 6.97 -9.54 -9.59
C ASP A 196 7.29 -10.83 -10.35
N GLU A 197 7.39 -11.94 -9.60
CA GLU A 197 7.83 -13.26 -10.09
C GLU A 197 9.17 -13.29 -10.84
N LYS A 198 9.99 -12.23 -10.73
CA LYS A 198 11.34 -12.16 -11.31
C LYS A 198 12.38 -11.89 -10.24
N SER A 199 13.59 -12.39 -10.46
CA SER A 199 14.73 -12.06 -9.62
C SER A 199 15.03 -10.55 -9.70
N PRO A 200 15.42 -9.91 -8.58
CA PRO A 200 15.97 -8.56 -8.60
C PRO A 200 17.14 -8.46 -9.59
N LYS A 201 17.26 -7.30 -10.25
CA LYS A 201 18.37 -6.97 -11.15
C LYS A 201 19.56 -6.46 -10.35
N GLU A 202 20.74 -6.46 -10.98
CA GLU A 202 21.97 -5.92 -10.37
C GLU A 202 21.79 -4.51 -9.80
N GLN A 203 21.10 -3.63 -10.55
CA GLN A 203 20.80 -2.26 -10.12
C GLN A 203 19.94 -2.19 -8.85
N ASP A 204 19.06 -3.17 -8.61
CA ASP A 204 18.24 -3.21 -7.40
C ASP A 204 19.16 -3.46 -6.19
N PHE A 205 20.15 -4.35 -6.31
CA PHE A 205 21.15 -4.57 -5.28
C PHE A 205 22.04 -3.35 -5.07
N ASP A 206 22.48 -2.67 -6.14
CA ASP A 206 23.29 -1.46 -6.02
C ASP A 206 22.57 -0.37 -5.20
N ILE A 207 21.26 -0.19 -5.44
CA ILE A 207 20.44 0.75 -4.65
C ILE A 207 20.39 0.30 -3.19
N LEU A 208 20.02 -0.95 -2.91
CA LEU A 208 19.93 -1.47 -1.54
C LEU A 208 21.25 -1.31 -0.78
N VAL A 209 22.37 -1.64 -1.41
CA VAL A 209 23.71 -1.56 -0.81
C VAL A 209 24.13 -0.11 -0.57
N SER A 210 23.77 0.82 -1.47
CA SER A 210 24.10 2.24 -1.30
C SER A 210 23.50 2.84 -0.02
N TRP A 211 22.34 2.35 0.40
CA TRP A 211 21.69 2.78 1.64
C TRP A 211 22.26 2.11 2.90
N LEU A 212 23.00 1.00 2.76
CA LEU A 212 23.54 0.24 3.89
C LEU A 212 25.00 0.58 4.23
N ILE A 213 25.72 1.30 3.36
CA ILE A 213 27.15 1.62 3.52
C ILE A 213 27.39 3.01 4.16
N VAL A 214 26.34 3.71 4.58
CA VAL A 214 26.45 5.07 5.16
C VAL A 214 26.91 5.05 6.63
#